data_AF-A0AAF0FT38-F1
#
_entry.id   AF-A0AAF0FT38-F1
#
_cell.length_a   1.000
_cell.length_b   1.000
_cell.length_c   1.000
_cell.angle_alpha   90.00
_cell.angle_beta   90.00
_cell.angle_gamma   90.00
#
_symmetry.space_group_name_H-M   'P 1'
#
loop_
_entity.id
_entity.type
_entity.pdbx_description
1 polymer ?
#
loop_
_entity_poly.entity_id
_entity_poly.type
_entity_poly.pdbx_seq_one_letter_code
_entity_poly.pdbx_strand_id
1 'polypeptide(L)'
;MSQFKKASEIDKSNKRAFFPEIRDVIISYLKNSIHPVTVTGTIIELNKYGLNPSRNIVKRYFDDLEKAGVVTVRLNGNVYEFTLIKKE
;
A
#
# COMPACT_ATOMS: atom_id res chain seq x y z
N MET A 1 -40.05 -7.55 -12.28
CA MET A 1 -39.09 -8.33 -11.46
C MET A 1 -37.70 -7.82 -11.80
N SER A 2 -37.11 -7.00 -10.91
CA SER A 2 -35.82 -6.37 -11.16
C SER A 2 -34.69 -7.36 -10.85
N GLN A 3 -33.88 -7.67 -11.85
CA GLN A 3 -32.77 -8.62 -11.75
C GLN A 3 -31.68 -8.02 -10.84
N PHE A 4 -31.60 -8.51 -9.60
CA PHE A 4 -30.42 -8.34 -8.78
C PHE A 4 -29.25 -9.08 -9.45
N LYS A 5 -28.26 -8.35 -9.96
CA LYS A 5 -26.99 -8.96 -10.37
C LYS A 5 -26.32 -9.57 -9.14
N LYS A 6 -26.06 -10.87 -9.19
CA LYS A 6 -25.34 -11.61 -8.14
C LYS A 6 -23.93 -11.04 -8.01
N ALA A 7 -23.48 -10.80 -6.78
CA ALA A 7 -22.11 -10.40 -6.44
C ALA A 7 -21.03 -11.43 -6.86
N SER A 8 -21.42 -12.54 -7.48
CA SER A 8 -20.53 -13.58 -8.01
C SER A 8 -19.87 -13.24 -9.34
N GLU A 9 -20.24 -12.14 -9.99
CA GLU A 9 -19.58 -11.62 -11.20
C GLU A 9 -18.43 -10.65 -10.90
N ILE A 10 -18.10 -10.43 -9.61
CA ILE A 10 -16.90 -9.67 -9.24
C ILE A 10 -15.69 -10.54 -9.59
N ASP A 11 -15.13 -10.18 -10.74
CA ASP A 11 -13.97 -10.74 -11.41
C ASP A 11 -13.00 -11.45 -10.45
N LYS A 12 -12.86 -12.77 -10.67
CA LYS A 12 -11.80 -13.61 -10.10
C LYS A 12 -10.41 -13.25 -10.66
N SER A 13 -10.19 -12.02 -11.11
CA SER A 13 -8.88 -11.43 -11.30
C SER A 13 -8.25 -11.04 -9.94
N ASN A 14 -8.25 -11.97 -8.98
CA ASN A 14 -7.32 -11.96 -7.86
C ASN A 14 -5.91 -12.40 -8.34
N LYS A 15 -5.56 -12.01 -9.59
CA LYS A 15 -4.19 -12.05 -10.06
C LYS A 15 -3.45 -11.13 -9.10
N ARG A 16 -2.41 -11.67 -8.46
CA ARG A 16 -1.35 -10.91 -7.79
C ARG A 16 -0.88 -9.83 -8.74
N ALA A 17 -1.55 -8.69 -8.76
CA ALA A 17 -1.14 -7.55 -9.53
C ALA A 17 0.00 -6.93 -8.73
N PHE A 18 1.16 -7.56 -8.87
CA PHE A 18 2.43 -6.94 -8.61
C PHE A 18 2.52 -5.83 -9.67
N PHE A 19 2.03 -4.64 -9.32
CA PHE A 19 2.25 -3.44 -10.09
C PHE A 19 3.65 -2.95 -9.70
N PRO A 20 4.69 -3.15 -10.53
CA PRO A 20 6.06 -2.75 -10.18
C PRO A 20 6.11 -1.24 -9.84
N GLU A 21 5.31 -0.46 -10.56
CA GLU A 21 5.10 0.98 -10.38
C GLU A 21 4.62 1.35 -8.97
N ILE A 22 3.72 0.57 -8.36
CA ILE A 22 3.27 0.84 -6.98
C ILE A 22 4.43 0.65 -6.01
N ARG A 23 5.17 -0.46 -6.15
CA ARG A 23 6.30 -0.76 -5.27
C ARG A 23 7.36 0.34 -5.37
N ASP A 24 7.70 0.76 -6.58
CA ASP A 24 8.74 1.75 -6.81
C ASP A 24 8.35 3.11 -6.23
N VAL A 25 7.09 3.52 -6.38
CA VAL A 25 6.58 4.74 -5.75
C VAL A 25 6.58 4.63 -4.23
N ILE A 26 6.15 3.50 -3.65
CA ILE A 26 6.18 3.29 -2.19
C ILE A 26 7.61 3.38 -1.64
N ILE A 27 8.57 2.72 -2.29
CA ILE A 27 9.98 2.74 -1.88
C ILE A 27 10.58 4.14 -2.05
N SER A 28 10.29 4.82 -3.16
CA SER A 28 10.72 6.20 -3.38
C SER A 28 10.17 7.13 -2.29
N TYR A 29 8.88 6.98 -1.96
CA TYR A 29 8.25 7.79 -0.92
C TYR A 29 8.86 7.53 0.46
N LEU A 30 9.10 6.26 0.81
CA LEU A 30 9.79 5.89 2.06
C LEU A 30 11.21 6.45 2.16
N LYS A 31 11.96 6.49 1.06
CA LYS A 31 13.34 7.02 1.04
C LYS A 31 13.38 8.54 1.17
N ASN A 32 12.43 9.23 0.57
CA ASN A 32 12.39 10.70 0.52
C ASN A 32 11.60 11.33 1.68
N SER A 33 10.80 10.55 2.40
CA SER A 33 10.03 11.05 3.53
C SER A 33 10.90 11.29 4.76
N ILE A 34 10.84 12.50 5.30
CA ILE A 34 11.49 12.87 6.59
C ILE A 34 10.66 12.36 7.77
N HIS A 35 9.36 12.16 7.57
CA HIS A 35 8.42 11.68 8.58
C HIS A 35 8.03 10.21 8.34
N PRO A 36 7.56 9.50 9.38
CA PRO A 36 7.00 8.17 9.19
C PRO A 36 5.86 8.18 8.17
N VAL A 37 5.90 7.22 7.26
CA VAL A 37 4.93 7.07 6.19
C VAL A 37 3.69 6.35 6.71
N THR A 38 2.50 6.77 6.28
CA THR A 38 1.24 6.08 6.61
C THR A 38 0.62 5.47 5.36
N VAL A 39 -0.27 4.47 5.56
CA VAL A 39 -1.04 3.90 4.44
C VAL A 39 -1.81 4.98 3.69
N THR A 40 -2.46 5.90 4.42
CA THR A 40 -3.23 6.99 3.81
C THR A 40 -2.33 7.94 3.02
N GLY A 41 -1.19 8.37 3.58
CA GLY A 41 -0.25 9.24 2.87
C GLY A 41 0.32 8.59 1.61
N THR A 42 0.54 7.27 1.67
CA THR A 42 1.02 6.49 0.54
C THR A 42 -0.02 6.37 -0.58
N ILE A 43 -1.29 6.21 -0.26
CA ILE A 43 -2.38 6.24 -1.26
C ILE A 43 -2.42 7.59 -1.95
N ILE A 44 -2.33 8.69 -1.19
CA ILE A 44 -2.30 10.05 -1.76
C ILE A 44 -1.12 10.18 -2.74
N GLU A 45 0.06 9.69 -2.35
CA GLU A 45 1.24 9.71 -3.22
C GLU A 45 1.02 8.89 -4.49
N LEU A 46 0.53 7.65 -4.37
CA LEU A 46 0.25 6.77 -5.51
C LEU A 46 -0.81 7.36 -6.46
N ASN A 47 -1.79 8.10 -5.93
CA ASN A 47 -2.82 8.76 -6.72
C ASN A 47 -2.25 9.91 -7.57
N LYS A 48 -1.16 10.57 -7.15
CA LYS A 48 -0.48 11.59 -7.97
C LYS A 48 0.08 11.00 -9.27
N TYR A 49 0.38 9.71 -9.27
CA TYR A 49 0.84 8.96 -10.45
C TYR A 49 -0.31 8.25 -11.18
N GLY A 50 -1.57 8.46 -10.78
CA GLY A 50 -2.75 7.85 -11.41
C GLY A 50 -2.97 6.37 -11.05
N LEU A 51 -2.23 5.80 -10.10
CA LEU A 51 -2.26 4.35 -9.80
C LEU A 51 -3.49 3.91 -9.00
N ASN A 52 -4.08 4.81 -8.20
CA ASN A 52 -5.35 4.62 -7.48
C ASN A 52 -5.56 3.24 -6.79
N PRO A 53 -4.59 2.74 -5.99
CA PRO A 53 -4.73 1.44 -5.36
C PRO A 53 -5.68 1.46 -4.16
N SER A 54 -6.27 0.30 -3.86
CA SER A 54 -7.05 0.14 -2.64
C SER A 54 -6.15 0.16 -1.39
N ARG A 55 -6.71 0.59 -0.25
CA ARG A 55 -6.02 0.60 1.05
C ARG A 55 -5.41 -0.76 1.41
N ASN A 56 -6.11 -1.85 1.09
CA ASN A 56 -5.66 -3.21 1.39
C ASN A 56 -4.43 -3.60 0.58
N ILE A 57 -4.31 -3.14 -0.68
CA ILE A 57 -3.12 -3.39 -1.50
C ILE A 57 -1.91 -2.70 -0.88
N VAL A 58 -2.04 -1.42 -0.55
CA VAL A 58 -0.95 -0.64 0.07
C VAL A 58 -0.54 -1.23 1.42
N LYS A 59 -1.51 -1.62 2.25
CA LYS A 59 -1.22 -2.28 3.53
C LYS A 59 -0.44 -3.59 3.33
N ARG A 60 -0.84 -4.44 2.38
CA ARG A 60 -0.11 -5.69 2.10
C ARG A 60 1.34 -5.43 1.70
N TYR A 61 1.60 -4.39 0.90
CA TYR A 61 2.98 -4.01 0.57
C TYR A 61 3.79 -3.64 1.81
N PHE A 62 3.22 -2.85 2.72
CA PHE A 62 3.90 -2.53 3.97
C PHE A 62 4.11 -3.76 4.87
N ASP A 63 3.11 -4.63 4.99
CA ASP A 63 3.22 -5.89 5.73
C ASP A 63 4.35 -6.78 5.16
N ASP A 64 4.51 -6.82 3.83
CA ASP A 64 5.58 -7.57 3.16
C ASP A 64 6.96 -6.92 3.36
N LEU A 65 7.04 -5.58 3.35
CA LEU A 65 8.28 -4.85 3.63
C LEU A 65 8.72 -4.98 5.09
N GLU A 66 7.76 -5.00 6.03
CA GLU A 66 8.02 -5.23 7.44
C GLU A 66 8.57 -6.65 7.66
N LYS A 67 7.93 -7.66 7.08
CA LYS A 67 8.41 -9.07 7.12
C LYS A 67 9.80 -9.23 6.52
N ALA A 68 10.12 -8.46 5.48
CA ALA A 68 11.43 -8.45 4.86
C ALA A 68 12.49 -7.67 5.66
N GLY A 69 12.11 -7.01 6.77
CA GLY A 69 13.00 -6.18 7.57
C GLY A 69 13.47 -4.92 6.86
N VAL A 70 12.66 -4.39 5.94
CA VAL A 70 12.95 -3.15 5.20
C VAL A 70 12.41 -1.93 5.92
N VAL A 71 11.26 -2.07 6.60
CA VAL A 71 10.63 -1.01 7.39
C VAL A 71 10.37 -1.48 8.82
N THR A 72 10.37 -0.55 9.77
CA THR A 72 9.75 -0.74 11.08
C THR A 72 8.35 -0.15 11.07
N VAL A 73 7.44 -0.78 11.80
CA VAL A 73 6.10 -0.27 12.04
C VAL A 73 5.97 0.23 13.47
N ARG A 74 5.30 1.36 13.65
CA ARG A 74 4.86 1.87 14.95
C ARG A 74 3.37 2.15 14.89
N LEU A 75 2.67 1.82 15.96
CA LEU A 75 1.29 2.26 16.17
C LEU A 75 1.31 3.59 16.93
N ASN A 76 0.82 4.65 16.32
CA ASN A 76 0.65 5.97 16.93
C ASN A 76 -0.85 6.29 17.02
N GLY A 77 -1.43 6.04 18.19
CA GLY A 77 -2.89 6.02 18.36
C GLY A 77 -3.53 4.93 17.50
N ASN A 78 -4.32 5.33 16.51
CA ASN A 78 -4.99 4.42 15.56
C ASN A 78 -4.33 4.37 14.17
N VAL A 79 -3.14 4.97 14.02
CA VAL A 79 -2.44 5.10 12.75
C VAL A 79 -1.17 4.24 12.78
N TYR A 80 -1.01 3.41 11.75
CA TYR A 80 0.24 2.70 11.49
C TYR A 80 1.20 3.61 10.73
N GLU A 81 2.37 3.81 11.33
CA GLU A 81 3.47 4.60 10.84
C GLU A 81 4.62 3.66 10.46
N PHE A 82 5.13 3.80 9.23
CA PHE A 82 6.17 2.96 8.65
C PHE A 82 7.42 3.81 8.43
N THR A 83 8.56 3.35 8.94
CA THR A 83 9.84 4.04 8.80
C THR A 83 10.83 3.12 8.11
N LEU A 84 11.57 3.62 7.13
CA LEU A 84 12.60 2.86 6.46
C LEU A 84 13.74 2.54 7.44
N ILE A 85 14.14 1.28 7.53
CA ILE A 85 15.37 0.89 8.21
C ILE A 85 16.51 1.25 7.25
N LYS A 86 17.29 2.29 7.55
CA LYS A 86 18.53 2.54 6.83
C LYS A 86 19.47 1.36 7.11
N LYS A 87 19.67 0.50 6.11
CA LYS A 87 20.87 -0.34 6.08
C LYS A 87 22.01 0.56 5.61
N GLU A 88 22.96 0.77 6.51
CA GLU A 88 24.28 1.35 6.20
C GLU A 88 25.00 0.55 5.11
#